data_AF-A0A6I1NIY1-F1
#
_entry.id   AF-A0A6I1NIY1-F1
#
_cell.length_a   1.000
_cell.length_b   1.000
_cell.length_c   1.000
_cell.angle_alpha   90.00
_cell.angle_beta   90.00
_cell.angle_gamma   90.00
#
_symmetry.space_group_name_H-M   'P 1'
#
loop_
_entity.id
_entity.type
_entity.pdbx_description
1 polymer ?
#
loop_
_entity_poly.entity_id
_entity_poly.type
_entity_poly.pdbx_seq_one_letter_code
_entity_poly.pdbx_strand_id
1 'polypeptide(L)'
;MGSRQMGFTVIELAVVLAIISIMLMCMIPVLSEPIHNAKIAGGVEQAKAIVDACNLVRVTPTSTTVNATNLQVTNTFGPDYNSWTDVSVLKAKLSSNYSLKTVNPFGKPYYFKMSDLTCSVAVELDVLIDGWEGYELETAGAVTRIIVSVSTHNATGPAWVQQQKRILTGEVFR
;
A
#
# COMPACT_ATOMS: atom_id res chain seq x y z
N MET A 1 21.85 -64.28 10.10
CA MET A 1 21.69 -62.89 10.62
C MET A 1 20.47 -62.28 9.95
N GLY A 2 19.28 -62.46 10.51
CA GLY A 2 18.06 -61.84 10.00
C GLY A 2 17.79 -60.57 10.79
N SER A 3 17.94 -59.40 10.17
CA SER A 3 17.46 -58.15 10.75
C SER A 3 15.92 -58.23 10.82
N ARG A 4 15.39 -58.30 12.04
CA ARG A 4 13.95 -58.12 12.28
C ARG A 4 13.64 -56.64 12.02
N GLN A 5 13.21 -56.32 10.80
CA GLN A 5 12.49 -55.07 10.55
C GLN A 5 11.16 -55.18 11.29
N MET A 6 11.04 -54.50 12.44
CA MET A 6 9.76 -54.33 13.11
C MET A 6 8.93 -53.39 12.23
N GLY A 7 7.88 -53.95 11.60
CA GLY A 7 6.96 -53.19 10.76
C GLY A 7 6.23 -52.15 11.60
N PHE A 8 6.25 -50.90 11.13
CA PHE A 8 5.52 -49.79 11.74
C PHE A 8 4.03 -50.11 11.77
N THR A 9 3.43 -50.15 12.96
CA THR A 9 2.01 -50.52 13.09
C THR A 9 1.11 -49.32 12.77
N VAL A 10 -0.08 -49.57 12.21
CA VAL A 10 -1.06 -48.49 11.92
C VAL A 10 -1.45 -47.73 13.18
N ILE A 11 -1.47 -48.40 14.34
CA ILE A 11 -1.75 -47.78 15.64
C ILE A 11 -0.63 -46.82 16.03
N GLU A 12 0.63 -47.20 15.84
CA GLU A 12 1.78 -46.34 16.11
C GLU A 12 1.78 -45.09 15.22
N LEU A 13 1.41 -45.23 13.94
CA LEU A 13 1.18 -44.08 13.04
C LEU A 13 0.05 -43.17 13.57
N ALA A 14 -1.07 -43.75 13.99
CA ALA A 14 -2.21 -42.97 14.48
C ALA A 14 -1.88 -42.19 15.76
N VAL A 15 -1.13 -42.81 16.69
CA VAL A 15 -0.67 -42.15 17.93
C VAL A 15 0.31 -41.01 17.61
N VAL A 16 1.25 -41.24 16.69
CA VAL A 16 2.21 -40.20 16.28
C VAL A 16 1.49 -39.01 15.62
N LEU A 17 0.55 -39.26 14.71
CA LEU A 17 -0.26 -38.20 14.09
C LEU A 17 -1.10 -37.44 15.11
N ALA A 18 -1.68 -38.13 16.11
CA ALA A 18 -2.41 -37.50 17.20
C ALA A 18 -1.51 -36.55 18.01
N ILE A 19 -0.31 -36.99 18.38
CA ILE A 19 0.65 -36.15 19.13
C ILE A 19 1.08 -34.93 18.30
N ILE A 20 1.39 -35.11 17.00
CA ILE A 20 1.73 -34.00 16.11
C ILE A 20 0.60 -32.98 16.03
N SER A 21 -0.66 -33.43 15.94
CA SER A 21 -1.81 -32.53 15.85
C SER A 21 -2.01 -31.69 17.12
N ILE A 22 -1.79 -32.29 18.31
CA ILE A 22 -1.87 -31.60 19.60
C ILE A 22 -0.74 -30.57 19.71
N MET A 23 0.49 -30.95 19.33
CA MET A 23 1.64 -30.03 19.35
C MET A 23 1.42 -28.83 18.41
N LEU A 24 0.90 -29.06 17.21
CA LEU A 24 0.57 -27.99 16.26
C LEU A 24 -0.47 -27.04 16.83
N MET A 25 -1.53 -27.56 17.46
CA MET A 25 -2.58 -26.74 18.05
C MET A 25 -2.05 -25.80 19.14
N CYS A 26 -1.12 -26.28 19.97
CA CYS A 26 -0.46 -25.45 20.99
C CYS A 26 0.47 -24.38 20.41
N MET A 27 1.00 -24.56 19.19
CA MET A 27 1.93 -23.62 18.54
C MET A 27 1.24 -22.48 17.78
N ILE A 28 -0.03 -22.65 17.36
CA ILE A 28 -0.80 -21.64 16.62
C ILE A 28 -0.76 -20.23 17.27
N PRO A 29 -1.04 -20.05 18.58
CA PRO A 29 -1.09 -18.71 19.17
C PRO A 29 0.27 -18.00 19.18
N VAL A 30 1.37 -18.75 19.24
CA VAL A 30 2.74 -18.18 19.23
C VAL A 30 3.11 -17.67 17.83
N LEU A 31 2.56 -18.29 16.79
CA LEU A 31 2.85 -17.92 15.40
C LEU A 31 1.86 -16.90 14.82
N SER A 32 0.68 -16.73 15.41
CA SER A 32 -0.36 -15.87 14.85
C SER A 32 0.02 -14.38 14.85
N GLU A 33 0.61 -13.88 15.93
CA GLU A 33 1.04 -12.48 16.04
C GLU A 33 2.14 -12.09 15.03
N PRO A 34 3.27 -12.81 14.91
CA PRO A 34 4.30 -12.45 13.95
C PRO A 34 3.81 -12.59 12.50
N ILE A 35 2.94 -13.56 12.21
CA ILE A 35 2.32 -13.69 10.88
C ILE A 35 1.39 -12.50 10.60
N HIS A 36 0.60 -12.08 11.58
CA HIS A 36 -0.29 -10.93 11.45
C HIS A 36 0.52 -9.65 11.18
N ASN A 37 1.57 -9.42 11.97
CA ASN A 37 2.46 -8.26 11.82
C ASN A 37 3.17 -8.27 10.45
N ALA A 38 3.65 -9.44 10.01
CA ALA A 38 4.26 -9.59 8.68
C ALA A 38 3.25 -9.30 7.54
N LYS A 39 1.97 -9.66 7.71
CA LYS A 39 0.92 -9.31 6.75
C LYS A 39 0.66 -7.82 6.72
N ILE A 40 0.63 -7.15 7.88
CA ILE A 40 0.49 -5.69 7.95
C ILE A 40 1.68 -5.02 7.23
N ALA A 41 2.91 -5.39 7.59
CA ALA A 41 4.12 -4.84 6.98
C ALA A 41 4.15 -5.06 5.46
N GLY A 42 3.83 -6.27 5.00
CA GLY A 42 3.71 -6.56 3.56
C GLY A 42 2.60 -5.74 2.88
N GLY A 43 1.50 -5.48 3.59
CA GLY A 43 0.42 -4.63 3.12
C GLY A 43 0.82 -3.16 2.97
N VAL A 44 1.61 -2.66 3.93
CA VAL A 44 2.18 -1.30 3.93
C VAL A 44 3.23 -1.13 2.82
N GLU A 45 4.12 -2.10 2.61
CA GLU A 45 5.10 -2.06 1.52
C GLU A 45 4.43 -2.02 0.14
N GLN A 46 3.36 -2.80 -0.05
CA GLN A 46 2.56 -2.72 -1.27
C GLN A 46 1.87 -1.35 -1.40
N ALA A 47 1.37 -0.78 -0.29
CA ALA A 47 0.77 0.55 -0.30
C ALA A 47 1.78 1.64 -0.69
N LYS A 48 3.04 1.56 -0.25
CA LYS A 48 4.11 2.49 -0.69
C LYS A 48 4.27 2.50 -2.21
N ALA A 49 4.31 1.33 -2.84
CA ALA A 49 4.39 1.24 -4.29
C ALA A 49 3.15 1.85 -4.99
N ILE A 50 1.96 1.72 -4.38
CA ILE A 50 0.74 2.36 -4.88
C ILE A 50 0.82 3.89 -4.71
N VAL A 51 1.35 4.38 -3.59
CA VAL A 51 1.57 5.81 -3.34
C VAL A 51 2.51 6.39 -4.40
N ASP A 52 3.58 5.70 -4.76
CA ASP A 52 4.52 6.16 -5.79
C ASP A 52 3.82 6.29 -7.16
N ALA A 53 3.03 5.28 -7.52
CA ALA A 53 2.24 5.31 -8.76
C ALA A 53 1.16 6.39 -8.73
N CYS A 54 0.54 6.62 -7.57
CA CYS A 54 -0.41 7.70 -7.38
C CYS A 54 0.23 9.08 -7.52
N ASN A 55 1.41 9.29 -6.93
CA ASN A 55 2.17 10.52 -7.11
C ASN A 55 2.56 10.74 -8.56
N LEU A 56 2.93 9.68 -9.28
CA LEU A 56 3.21 9.78 -10.70
C LEU A 56 1.99 10.29 -11.48
N VAL A 57 0.80 9.73 -11.23
CA VAL A 57 -0.44 10.20 -11.88
C VAL A 57 -0.76 11.64 -11.50
N ARG A 58 -0.51 12.04 -10.25
CA ARG A 58 -0.72 13.41 -9.77
C ARG A 58 0.13 14.43 -10.53
N VAL A 59 1.42 14.15 -10.71
CA VAL A 59 2.37 15.10 -11.31
C VAL A 59 2.45 15.02 -12.83
N THR A 60 1.85 14.00 -13.45
CA THR A 60 1.87 13.84 -14.90
C THR A 60 0.68 14.58 -15.52
N PRO A 61 0.91 15.56 -16.41
CA PRO A 61 -0.17 16.25 -17.09
C PRO A 61 -0.91 15.32 -18.05
N THR A 62 -2.23 15.39 -18.04
CA THR A 62 -3.10 14.71 -19.00
C THR A 62 -3.07 15.36 -20.38
N SER A 63 -2.84 16.66 -20.44
CA SER A 63 -2.60 17.39 -21.68
C SER A 63 -1.71 18.61 -21.45
N THR A 64 -0.96 18.99 -22.48
CA THR A 64 -0.16 20.21 -22.50
C THR A 64 -0.56 21.00 -23.74
N THR A 65 -0.93 22.27 -23.55
CA THR A 65 -1.26 23.19 -24.64
C THR A 65 -0.28 24.35 -24.67
N VAL A 66 0.21 24.68 -25.86
CA VAL A 66 1.08 25.85 -26.07
C VAL A 66 0.26 26.95 -26.72
N ASN A 67 0.22 28.12 -26.10
CA ASN A 67 -0.41 29.28 -26.70
C ASN A 67 0.49 29.83 -27.83
N ALA A 68 -0.04 29.85 -29.05
CA ALA A 68 0.72 30.22 -30.25
C ALA A 68 1.17 31.69 -30.29
N THR A 69 0.59 32.58 -29.47
CA THR A 69 0.87 34.01 -29.51
C THR A 69 1.94 34.43 -28.49
N ASN A 70 1.93 33.84 -27.30
CA ASN A 70 2.84 34.21 -26.20
C ASN A 70 3.75 33.06 -25.75
N LEU A 71 3.68 31.90 -26.43
CA LEU A 71 4.46 30.69 -26.15
C LEU A 71 4.28 30.16 -24.71
N GLN A 72 3.22 30.58 -24.01
CA GLN A 72 2.92 30.07 -22.68
C GLN A 72 2.47 28.62 -22.77
N VAL A 73 3.05 27.78 -21.90
CA VAL A 73 2.72 26.36 -21.78
C VAL A 73 1.73 26.21 -20.63
N THR A 74 0.56 25.65 -20.92
CA THR A 74 -0.45 25.30 -19.91
C THR A 74 -0.55 23.79 -19.82
N ASN A 75 -0.35 23.27 -18.61
CA ASN A 75 -0.50 21.86 -18.30
C ASN A 75 -1.85 21.62 -17.63
N THR A 76 -2.58 20.62 -18.09
CA THR A 76 -3.85 20.18 -17.49
C THR A 76 -3.62 18.85 -16.79
N PHE A 77 -3.81 18.82 -15.47
CA PHE A 77 -3.64 17.62 -14.64
C PHE A 77 -4.96 16.86 -14.48
N GLY A 78 -4.88 15.62 -13.98
CA GLY A 78 -6.04 14.80 -13.67
C GLY A 78 -6.89 15.35 -12.50
N PRO A 79 -8.08 14.77 -12.25
CA PRO A 79 -8.94 15.21 -11.15
C PRO A 79 -8.35 14.87 -9.78
N ASP A 80 -8.72 15.65 -8.76
CA ASP A 80 -8.45 15.31 -7.37
C ASP A 80 -9.45 14.27 -6.85
N TYR A 81 -8.95 13.40 -5.98
CA TYR A 81 -9.70 12.35 -5.29
C TYR A 81 -9.70 12.63 -3.79
N ASN A 82 -10.57 13.55 -3.35
CA ASN A 82 -10.65 14.00 -1.96
C ASN A 82 -11.32 13.00 -0.99
N SER A 83 -11.82 11.88 -1.51
CA SER A 83 -12.46 10.80 -0.74
C SER A 83 -11.76 9.48 -1.03
N TRP A 84 -11.84 8.54 -0.08
CA TRP A 84 -11.24 7.21 -0.22
C TRP A 84 -11.83 6.51 -1.45
N THR A 85 -10.99 6.35 -2.48
CA THR A 85 -11.37 5.80 -3.79
C THR A 85 -10.62 4.49 -4.01
N ASP A 86 -11.26 3.49 -4.62
CA ASP A 86 -10.63 2.20 -4.89
C ASP A 86 -9.43 2.35 -5.85
N VAL A 87 -8.30 1.71 -5.53
CA VAL A 87 -7.06 1.77 -6.33
C VAL A 87 -7.23 1.22 -7.76
N SER A 88 -8.27 0.46 -8.06
CA SER A 88 -8.66 0.11 -9.43
C SER A 88 -8.85 1.33 -10.33
N VAL A 89 -9.35 2.45 -9.79
CA VAL A 89 -9.51 3.72 -10.53
C VAL A 89 -8.14 4.30 -10.88
N LEU A 90 -7.19 4.26 -9.95
CA LEU A 90 -5.81 4.69 -10.18
C LEU A 90 -5.13 3.81 -11.22
N LYS A 91 -5.30 2.49 -11.12
CA LYS A 91 -4.75 1.52 -12.08
C LYS A 91 -5.25 1.78 -13.50
N ALA A 92 -6.50 2.19 -13.67
CA ALA A 92 -7.07 2.54 -14.97
C ALA A 92 -6.46 3.82 -15.59
N LYS A 93 -5.80 4.67 -14.79
CA LYS A 93 -5.08 5.87 -15.27
C LYS A 93 -3.64 5.57 -15.66
N LEU A 94 -3.10 4.43 -15.24
CA LEU A 94 -1.74 4.01 -15.53
C LEU A 94 -1.70 3.14 -16.79
N SER A 95 -0.54 3.08 -17.45
CA SER A 95 -0.34 2.17 -18.58
C SER A 95 -0.36 0.71 -18.10
N SER A 96 -0.56 -0.23 -19.03
CA SER A 96 -0.58 -1.67 -18.74
C SER A 96 0.70 -2.22 -18.11
N ASN A 97 1.80 -1.45 -18.14
CA ASN A 97 3.08 -1.82 -17.55
C ASN A 97 3.07 -1.70 -16.01
N TYR A 98 2.10 -1.00 -15.42
CA TYR A 98 1.97 -0.86 -13.97
C TYR A 98 1.14 -1.99 -13.38
N SER A 99 1.80 -2.92 -12.68
CA SER A 99 1.13 -3.99 -11.94
C SER A 99 0.85 -3.57 -10.49
N LEU A 100 -0.15 -2.72 -10.29
CA LEU A 100 -0.65 -2.41 -8.95
C LEU A 100 -1.52 -3.56 -8.40
N LYS A 101 -1.24 -3.95 -7.15
CA LYS A 101 -2.12 -4.79 -6.36
C LYS A 101 -3.31 -3.95 -5.90
N THR A 102 -4.53 -4.43 -6.16
CA THR A 102 -5.76 -3.73 -5.74
C THR A 102 -6.32 -4.28 -4.44
N VAL A 103 -5.83 -5.44 -3.99
CA VAL A 103 -6.28 -6.14 -2.78
C VAL A 103 -5.09 -6.35 -1.86
N ASN A 104 -5.28 -6.06 -0.57
CA ASN A 104 -4.29 -6.19 0.46
C ASN A 104 -4.18 -7.65 1.00
N PRO A 105 -3.19 -7.96 1.84
CA PRO A 105 -3.02 -9.30 2.42
C PRO A 105 -4.18 -9.80 3.30
N PHE A 106 -5.13 -8.94 3.65
CA PHE A 106 -6.35 -9.25 4.41
C PHE A 106 -7.57 -9.46 3.51
N GLY A 107 -7.40 -9.40 2.18
CA GLY A 107 -8.51 -9.58 1.23
C GLY A 107 -9.39 -8.34 1.07
N LYS A 108 -8.97 -7.18 1.58
CA LYS A 108 -9.67 -5.89 1.42
C LYS A 108 -9.07 -5.09 0.26
N PRO A 109 -9.85 -4.25 -0.41
CA PRO A 109 -9.29 -3.34 -1.41
C PRO A 109 -8.34 -2.32 -0.78
N TYR A 110 -7.34 -1.90 -1.54
CA TYR A 110 -6.59 -0.68 -1.24
C TYR A 110 -7.42 0.53 -1.66
N TYR A 111 -7.43 1.56 -0.83
CA TYR A 111 -8.03 2.85 -1.16
C TYR A 111 -6.97 3.92 -1.26
N PHE A 112 -7.18 4.93 -2.10
CA PHE A 112 -6.32 6.10 -2.20
C PHE A 112 -7.12 7.39 -2.06
N LYS A 113 -6.43 8.44 -1.63
CA LYS A 113 -6.84 9.84 -1.70
C LYS A 113 -5.72 10.60 -2.39
N MET A 114 -6.09 11.50 -3.29
CA MET A 114 -5.15 12.30 -4.07
C MET A 114 -5.62 13.74 -4.07
N SER A 115 -4.76 14.63 -3.60
CA SER A 115 -4.90 16.08 -3.78
C SER A 115 -3.84 16.58 -4.75
N ASP A 116 -3.84 17.87 -4.99
CA ASP A 116 -2.80 18.61 -5.70
C ASP A 116 -1.41 18.45 -5.07
N LEU A 117 -1.31 18.31 -3.74
CA LEU A 117 -0.05 18.30 -2.99
C LEU A 117 0.35 16.92 -2.46
N THR A 118 -0.62 16.04 -2.19
CA THR A 118 -0.37 14.78 -1.51
C THR A 118 -1.08 13.62 -2.18
N CYS A 119 -0.47 12.45 -2.09
CA CYS A 119 -1.21 11.20 -2.26
C CYS A 119 -1.00 10.32 -1.04
N SER A 120 -2.11 9.74 -0.58
CA SER A 120 -2.15 8.77 0.50
C SER A 120 -2.94 7.54 0.10
N VAL A 121 -2.54 6.39 0.62
CA VAL A 121 -3.13 5.08 0.40
C VAL A 121 -3.47 4.48 1.75
N ALA A 122 -4.69 3.98 1.90
CA ALA A 122 -5.14 3.30 3.10
C ALA A 122 -5.02 1.78 2.94
N VAL A 123 -4.46 1.15 3.97
CA VAL A 123 -4.48 -0.31 4.18
C VAL A 123 -5.52 -0.62 5.25
N GLU A 124 -6.63 -1.25 4.87
CA GLU A 124 -7.68 -1.65 5.82
C GLU A 124 -7.36 -2.96 6.54
N LEU A 125 -7.56 -2.96 7.85
CA LEU A 125 -7.43 -4.11 8.74
C LEU A 125 -8.78 -4.46 9.35
N ASP A 126 -9.09 -5.75 9.48
CA ASP A 126 -10.32 -6.25 10.12
C ASP A 126 -10.33 -6.12 11.66
N VAL A 127 -9.32 -5.47 12.22
CA VAL A 127 -9.15 -5.29 13.65
C VAL A 127 -8.86 -3.84 13.97
N LEU A 128 -9.29 -3.42 15.15
CA LEU A 128 -8.93 -2.12 15.71
C LEU A 128 -7.55 -2.24 16.36
N ILE A 129 -6.60 -1.46 15.87
CA ILE A 129 -5.25 -1.35 16.45
C ILE A 129 -4.98 0.08 16.88
N ASP A 130 -4.24 0.23 17.97
CA ASP A 130 -3.81 1.53 18.50
C ASP A 130 -2.33 1.76 18.18
N GLY A 131 -2.10 2.52 17.12
CA GLY A 131 -0.78 2.79 16.56
C GLY A 131 -0.19 1.61 15.77
N TRP A 132 0.54 1.94 14.70
CA TRP A 132 1.36 0.98 13.97
C TRP A 132 2.59 1.69 13.41
N GLU A 133 3.79 1.37 13.92
CA GLU A 133 5.08 1.86 13.39
C GLU A 133 5.18 3.37 13.10
N GLY A 134 4.40 4.20 13.80
CA GLY A 134 4.36 5.66 13.60
C GLY A 134 3.53 6.14 12.41
N TYR A 135 2.79 5.26 11.72
CA TYR A 135 1.84 5.64 10.69
C TYR A 135 0.58 6.29 11.27
N GLU A 136 -0.01 7.19 10.49
CA GLU A 136 -1.34 7.74 10.80
C GLU A 136 -2.41 6.66 10.64
N LEU A 137 -3.35 6.62 11.57
CA LEU A 137 -4.45 5.66 11.56
C LEU A 137 -5.80 6.38 11.51
N GLU A 138 -6.72 5.84 10.72
CA GLU A 138 -8.12 6.28 10.68
C GLU A 138 -9.03 5.10 11.05
N THR A 139 -9.89 5.29 12.06
CA THR A 139 -10.90 4.29 12.42
C THR A 139 -12.14 4.48 11.57
N ALA A 140 -12.55 3.44 10.84
CA ALA A 140 -13.75 3.44 10.02
C ALA A 140 -14.71 2.34 10.51
N GLY A 141 -15.46 2.62 11.56
CA GLY A 141 -16.34 1.62 12.19
C GLY A 141 -15.53 0.58 12.94
N ALA A 142 -15.59 -0.69 12.51
CA ALA A 142 -14.87 -1.80 13.15
C ALA A 142 -13.49 -2.11 12.52
N VAL A 143 -13.06 -1.31 11.54
CA VAL A 143 -11.78 -1.48 10.84
C VAL A 143 -10.83 -0.32 11.12
N THR A 144 -9.53 -0.62 11.18
CA THR A 144 -8.47 0.40 11.17
C THR A 144 -7.89 0.54 9.78
N ARG A 145 -7.74 1.79 9.32
CA ARG A 145 -6.99 2.14 8.11
C ARG A 145 -5.62 2.64 8.50
N ILE A 146 -4.58 1.95 8.06
CA ILE A 146 -3.21 2.49 8.11
C ILE A 146 -3.03 3.39 6.90
N ILE A 147 -2.75 4.67 7.14
CA ILE A 147 -2.54 5.66 6.09
C ILE A 147 -1.04 5.69 5.76
N VAL A 148 -0.73 5.28 4.55
CA VAL A 148 0.59 5.38 3.96
C VAL A 148 0.56 6.55 3.00
N SER A 149 1.28 7.62 3.30
CA SER A 149 1.47 8.73 2.38
C SER A 149 2.93 8.83 1.99
N VAL A 150 3.20 9.50 0.88
CA VAL A 150 4.53 10.12 0.77
C VAL A 150 4.64 11.09 1.92
N SER A 151 5.78 11.07 2.63
CA SER A 151 6.21 12.26 3.34
C SER A 151 6.05 13.41 2.34
N THR A 152 5.26 14.44 2.68
CA THR A 152 5.16 15.67 1.87
C THR A 152 6.54 15.90 1.33
N HIS A 153 6.71 15.85 0.01
CA HIS A 153 8.03 15.95 -0.60
C HIS A 153 8.60 17.25 -0.04
N ASN A 154 9.40 17.16 1.02
CA ASN A 154 10.38 18.14 1.37
C ASN A 154 11.31 17.97 0.19
N ALA A 155 10.95 18.63 -0.91
CA ALA A 155 11.82 19.62 -1.50
C ALA A 155 13.15 19.61 -0.76
N THR A 156 14.04 18.68 -1.11
CA THR A 156 15.38 18.67 -0.57
C THR A 156 16.06 19.87 -1.23
N GLY A 157 15.79 21.04 -0.67
CA GLY A 157 16.05 22.33 -1.30
C GLY A 157 15.34 23.46 -0.53
N PRO A 158 16.01 24.59 -0.30
CA PRO A 158 15.39 25.75 0.31
C PRO A 158 14.14 26.21 -0.47
N ALA A 159 13.11 26.67 0.23
CA ALA A 159 11.83 27.11 -0.36
C ALA A 159 12.00 28.12 -1.51
N TRP A 160 13.04 28.96 -1.48
CA TRP A 160 13.31 29.94 -2.54
C TRP A 160 13.72 29.30 -3.88
N VAL A 161 14.42 28.15 -3.88
CA VAL A 161 14.82 27.45 -5.11
C VAL A 161 13.59 26.87 -5.80
N GLN A 162 12.66 26.34 -5.01
CA GLN A 162 11.38 25.86 -5.53
C GLN A 162 10.54 26.99 -6.09
N GLN A 163 10.49 28.12 -5.42
CA GLN A 163 9.77 29.30 -5.90
C GLN A 163 10.42 29.90 -7.15
N GLN A 164 11.75 29.91 -7.25
CA GLN A 164 12.43 30.38 -8.44
C GLN A 164 12.23 29.43 -9.63
N LYS A 165 12.35 28.11 -9.42
CA LYS A 165 12.01 27.12 -10.45
C LYS A 165 10.57 27.34 -10.92
N ARG A 166 9.64 27.54 -9.99
CA ARG A 166 8.22 27.79 -10.24
C ARG A 166 7.96 29.06 -11.06
N ILE A 167 8.63 30.16 -10.73
CA ILE A 167 8.54 31.41 -11.49
C ILE A 167 9.08 31.22 -12.91
N LEU A 168 10.17 30.46 -13.06
CA LEU A 168 10.82 30.21 -14.34
C LEU A 168 10.05 29.20 -15.21
N THR A 169 9.37 28.24 -14.61
CA THR A 169 8.55 27.23 -15.33
C THR A 169 7.07 27.60 -15.44
N GLY A 170 6.64 28.69 -14.80
CA GLY A 170 5.23 29.10 -14.79
C GLY A 170 4.31 28.11 -14.07
N GLU A 171 4.85 27.22 -13.25
CA GLU A 171 4.08 26.23 -12.48
C GLU A 171 3.21 26.97 -11.45
N VAL A 172 1.91 27.03 -11.66
CA VAL A 172 0.98 27.48 -10.61
C VAL A 172 0.55 26.21 -9.87
N PHE A 173 0.75 26.15 -8.55
CA PHE A 173 -0.03 25.19 -7.77
C PHE A 173 -1.51 25.52 -7.94
N ARG A 174 -2.36 24.52 -7.73
CA ARG A 174 -3.78 24.80 -7.54
C ARG A 174 -3.99 25.82 -6.41
#